data_AF-A0A0Q3T627-F1
#
_entry.id   AF-A0A0Q3T627-F1
#
_cell.length_a   1.000
_cell.length_b   1.000
_cell.length_c   1.000
_cell.angle_alpha   90.00
_cell.angle_beta   90.00
_cell.angle_gamma   90.00
#
_symmetry.space_group_name_H-M   'P 1'
#
loop_
_entity.id
_entity.type
_entity.pdbx_description
1 polymer ?
#
loop_
_entity_poly.entity_id
_entity_poly.type
_entity_poly.pdbx_seq_one_letter_code
_entity_poly.pdbx_strand_id
1 'polypeptide(L)' 'ILLPVLHQHHWSVYCVNFGQSRIDVLDSFLYNPESDNNWDNYHLEFGKKIMHRLRTI' A
#
# COMPACT_ATOMS: atom_id res chain seq x y z
N ILE A 1 -2.57 -12.27 -1.30
CA ILE A 1 -2.73 -11.81 -2.70
C ILE A 1 -1.64 -10.80 -2.98
N LEU A 2 -0.98 -10.87 -4.14
CA LEU A 2 -0.07 -9.82 -4.59
C LEU A 2 -0.83 -8.87 -5.52
N LEU A 3 -0.81 -7.58 -5.21
CA LEU A 3 -1.50 -6.55 -5.97
C LEU A 3 -0.49 -5.51 -6.45
N PRO A 4 -0.22 -5.41 -7.76
CA PRO A 4 0.60 -4.33 -8.30
C PRO A 4 -0.20 -3.01 -8.23
N VAL A 5 0.46 -1.95 -7.78
CA VAL A 5 -0.14 -0.62 -7.62
C VAL A 5 0.75 0.41 -8.32
N LEU A 6 0.14 1.23 -9.18
CA LEU A 6 0.81 2.32 -9.89
C LEU A 6 0.29 3.67 -9.40
N HIS A 7 1.18 4.57 -9.00
CA HIS A 7 0.84 5.95 -8.68
C HIS A 7 1.94 6.91 -9.08
N GLN A 8 1.56 7.99 -9.76
CA GLN A 8 2.49 9.02 -10.25
C GLN A 8 3.72 8.43 -10.98
N HIS A 9 3.50 7.40 -11.79
CA HIS A 9 4.54 6.70 -12.57
C HIS A 9 5.50 5.83 -11.74
N HIS A 10 5.21 5.60 -10.46
CA HIS A 10 5.96 4.70 -9.59
C HIS A 10 5.15 3.43 -9.28
N TRP A 11 5.81 2.28 -9.35
CA TRP A 11 5.21 0.97 -9.09
C TRP A 11 5.58 0.44 -7.71
N SER A 12 4.59 -0.06 -7.00
CA SER A 12 4.75 -0.76 -5.73
C SER A 12 3.95 -2.07 -5.77
N VAL A 13 4.32 -3.05 -4.94
CA VAL A 13 3.59 -4.32 -4.81
C VAL A 13 3.02 -4.44 -3.42
N TYR A 14 1.70 -4.60 -3.32
CA TYR A 14 1.02 -4.79 -2.05
C TYR A 14 0.80 -6.28 -1.80
N CYS A 15 1.29 -6.77 -0.67
CA CYS A 15 0.99 -8.11 -0.20
C CYS A 15 -0.20 -8.05 0.76
N VAL A 16 -1.36 -8.46 0.28
CA VAL A 16 -2.58 -8.52 1.08
C VAL A 16 -2.65 -9.86 1.81
N ASN A 17 -2.60 -9.81 3.13
CA ASN A 17 -2.72 -10.97 4.00
C ASN A 17 -4.05 -10.93 4.77
N PHE A 18 -5.01 -11.74 4.33
CA PHE A 18 -6.33 -11.84 4.95
C PHE A 18 -6.28 -12.43 6.35
N GLY A 19 -5.47 -13.48 6.56
CA GLY A 19 -5.39 -14.16 7.86
C GLY A 19 -4.91 -13.23 8.98
N GLN A 20 -4.10 -12.23 8.63
CA GLN A 20 -3.61 -11.22 9.56
C GLN A 20 -4.29 -9.85 9.40
N SER A 21 -5.29 -9.73 8.51
CA SER A 21 -5.98 -8.47 8.20
C SER A 21 -5.03 -7.28 7.97
N ARG A 22 -3.93 -7.52 7.24
CA ARG A 22 -2.91 -6.51 6.99
C ARG A 22 -2.48 -6.45 5.53
N ILE A 23 -1.87 -5.33 5.17
CA ILE A 23 -1.21 -5.14 3.87
C ILE A 23 0.23 -4.76 4.14
N ASP A 24 1.16 -5.56 3.62
CA ASP A 24 2.58 -5.26 3.62
C ASP A 24 2.92 -4.59 2.26
N VAL A 25 3.60 -3.45 2.28
CA VAL A 25 3.96 -2.70 1.07
C VAL A 25 5.41 -3.01 0.68
N LEU A 26 5.61 -3.50 -0.53
CA LEU A 26 6.91 -3.74 -1.14
C LEU A 26 7.16 -2.63 -2.16
N ASP A 27 7.96 -1.65 -1.77
CA ASP A 27 8.24 -0.46 -2.57
C ASP A 27 9.76 -0.33 -2.76
N SER A 28 10.20 -0.09 -4.01
CA SER A 28 11.62 0.08 -4.34
C SER A 28 12.13 1.50 -4.09
N PHE A 29 11.23 2.45 -3.80
CA PHE A 29 11.59 3.79 -3.40
C PHE A 29 12.23 3.76 -2.02
N LEU A 30 13.39 4.42 -1.88
CA LEU A 30 14.04 4.58 -0.59
C LEU A 30 13.19 5.53 0.26
N TYR A 31 12.33 4.95 1.11
CA TYR A 31 11.57 5.72 2.07
C TYR A 31 12.53 6.49 2.98
N ASN A 32 12.43 7.81 2.95
CA ASN A 32 13.12 8.69 3.88
C ASN A 32 12.05 9.49 4.66
N PRO A 33 11.87 9.18 5.96
CA PRO A 33 10.81 9.77 6.79
C PRO A 33 10.94 11.29 6.96
N GLU A 34 12.13 11.86 6.72
CA GLU A 34 12.33 13.31 6.80
C GLU A 34 11.99 14.05 5.50
N SER A 35 11.89 13.35 4.36
CA SER A 35 11.77 13.98 3.04
C SER A 35 10.41 13.85 2.38
N ASP A 36 9.54 12.92 2.79
CA ASP A 36 8.31 12.68 2.02
C ASP A 36 7.09 12.19 2.81
N ASN A 37 6.38 13.13 3.44
CA ASN A 37 5.06 12.89 4.03
C ASN A 37 4.02 12.36 3.01
N ASN A 38 4.25 12.49 1.69
CA ASN A 38 3.29 11.99 0.71
C ASN A 38 3.29 10.47 0.58
N TRP A 39 4.44 9.81 0.80
CA TRP A 39 4.53 8.35 0.65
C TRP A 39 3.60 7.65 1.65
N ASP A 40 3.70 8.01 2.93
CA ASP A 40 2.87 7.43 3.99
C ASP A 40 1.39 7.70 3.74
N ASN A 41 1.02 8.94 3.42
CA ASN A 41 -0.36 9.31 3.14
C ASN A 41 -0.93 8.53 1.95
N TYR A 42 -0.15 8.38 0.88
CA TYR A 42 -0.55 7.66 -0.32
C TYR A 42 -0.79 6.17 -0.03
N HIS A 43 0.19 5.46 0.54
CA HIS A 43 0.09 4.03 0.78
C HIS A 43 -0.96 3.69 1.84
N LEU A 44 -1.07 4.52 2.88
CA LEU A 44 -2.06 4.36 3.94
C LEU A 44 -3.49 4.47 3.40
N GLU A 45 -3.80 5.52 2.64
CA GLU A 45 -5.15 5.73 2.11
C GLU A 45 -5.55 4.66 1.09
N PHE A 46 -4.61 4.21 0.25
CA PHE A 46 -4.86 3.07 -0.65
C PHE A 46 -5.06 1.77 0.13
N GLY A 47 -4.23 1.49 1.13
CA GLY A 47 -4.34 0.31 1.97
C GLY A 47 -5.70 0.22 2.67
N LYS A 48 -6.19 1.33 3.24
CA LYS A 48 -7.52 1.43 3.85
C LYS A 48 -8.64 1.10 2.86
N LYS A 49 -8.60 1.68 1.65
CA LYS A 49 -9.61 1.42 0.60
C LYS A 49 -9.64 -0.05 0.19
N ILE A 50 -8.47 -0.67 0.02
CA ILE A 50 -8.36 -2.09 -0.34
C ILE A 50 -8.94 -2.96 0.78
N MET A 51 -8.52 -2.76 2.03
CA MET A 51 -9.03 -3.52 3.17
C MET A 51 -10.54 -3.36 3.37
N HIS A 52 -11.08 -2.15 3.19
CA HIS A 52 -12.51 -1.90 3.25
C HIS A 52 -13.26 -2.73 2.21
N ARG A 53 -12.82 -2.69 0.94
CA ARG A 53 -13.47 -3.47 -0.13
C ARG A 53 -13.40 -4.97 0.13
N LEU A 54 -12.26 -5.45 0.58
CA LEU A 54 -12.03 -6.86 0.86
C LEU A 54 -12.81 -7.41 2.07
N ARG A 55 -13.20 -6.55 3.02
CA ARG A 55 -14.06 -6.93 4.16
C ARG A 55 -15.55 -6.91 3.84
N THR A 56 -15.94 -6.27 2.74
CA THR A 56 -17.34 -6.12 2.34
C THR A 56 -17.76 -7.18 1.30
N ILE A 57 -16.85 -8.09 0.94
CA ILE A 57 -17.07 -9.28 0.12
C ILE A 57 -17.12 -10.48 1.06
#